data_AF-A0A349SAF0-F1
#
_entry.id   AF-A0A349SAF0-F1
#
_cell.length_a   1.000
_cell.length_b   1.000
_cell.length_c   1.000
_cell.angle_alpha   90.00
_cell.angle_beta   90.00
_cell.angle_gamma   90.00
#
_symmetry.space_group_name_H-M   'P 1'
#
loop_
_entity.id
_entity.type
_entity.pdbx_description
1 polymer ?
#
loop_
_entity_poly.entity_id
_entity_poly.type
_entity_poly.pdbx_seq_one_letter_code
_entity_poly.pdbx_strand_id
1 'polypeptide(L)'
;MLDGESCADKVFLEHKTNKVALVFGREDSGLNNEELQLCQYHVQIPTSPECSSLNLSAAVMVITYELAKRARHREDAVKLPEDDFWDQERATADENERFFAHLEKVMIAIRFHDPDNPRQLMQRMRRLFGRIRIDVMEMNILRGILSNIEWHIKTREERKVPPRGATIEQLEEEMSKE
;
A
#
# COMPACT_ATOMS: atom_id res chain seq x y z
N MET A 1 -12.10 -1.75 6.95
CA MET A 1 -13.19 -0.97 6.33
C MET A 1 -13.65 0.05 7.34
N LEU A 2 -13.96 1.27 6.92
CA LEU A 2 -14.40 2.37 7.78
C LEU A 2 -15.88 2.65 7.50
N ASP A 3 -16.61 3.13 8.50
CA ASP A 3 -17.88 3.83 8.26
C ASP A 3 -17.63 5.32 7.96
N GLY A 4 -18.70 6.08 7.73
CA GLY A 4 -18.62 7.51 7.40
C GLY A 4 -18.03 8.36 8.54
N GLU A 5 -18.37 8.05 9.79
CA GLU A 5 -17.88 8.77 10.97
C GLU A 5 -16.38 8.51 11.20
N SER A 6 -15.95 7.24 11.20
CA SER A 6 -14.55 6.86 11.30
C SER A 6 -13.72 7.39 10.13
N CYS A 7 -14.31 7.49 8.94
CA CYS A 7 -13.67 8.14 7.79
C CYS A 7 -13.39 9.62 8.09
N ALA A 8 -14.38 10.35 8.62
CA ALA A 8 -14.20 11.75 8.96
C ALA A 8 -13.10 11.95 10.01
N ASP A 9 -13.09 11.14 11.08
CA ASP A 9 -12.04 11.20 12.10
C ASP A 9 -10.63 11.01 11.52
N LYS A 10 -10.45 10.01 10.64
CA LYS A 10 -9.17 9.79 9.98
C LYS A 10 -8.76 10.94 9.07
N VAL A 11 -9.70 11.51 8.31
CA VAL A 11 -9.40 12.69 7.47
C VAL A 11 -8.91 13.85 8.34
N PHE A 12 -9.55 14.11 9.48
CA PHE A 12 -9.14 15.18 10.42
C PHE A 12 -7.81 14.91 11.13
N LEU A 13 -7.45 13.64 11.30
CA LEU A 13 -6.16 13.24 11.82
C LEU A 13 -5.06 13.45 10.79
N GLU A 14 -5.25 12.91 9.60
CA GLU A 14 -4.23 12.84 8.54
C GLU A 14 -4.02 14.17 7.82
N HIS A 15 -5.06 14.98 7.63
CA HIS A 15 -4.92 16.22 6.85
C HIS A 15 -3.96 17.23 7.50
N LYS A 16 -3.62 17.05 8.79
CA LYS A 16 -2.73 17.95 9.53
C LYS A 16 -1.31 17.93 8.98
N THR A 17 -0.87 16.78 8.49
CA THR A 17 0.51 16.56 8.01
C THR A 17 0.55 15.98 6.60
N ASN A 18 -0.53 15.35 6.12
CA ASN A 18 -0.59 14.67 4.83
C ASN A 18 -1.68 15.26 3.94
N LYS A 19 -1.53 15.15 2.61
CA LYS A 19 -2.66 15.36 1.69
C LYS A 19 -3.59 14.14 1.73
N VAL A 20 -4.89 14.38 1.84
CA VAL A 20 -5.91 13.32 1.89
C VAL A 20 -6.79 13.40 0.64
N ALA A 21 -7.02 12.25 0.01
CA ALA A 21 -7.92 12.12 -1.13
C ALA A 21 -9.08 11.18 -0.78
N LEU A 22 -10.30 11.57 -1.15
CA LEU A 22 -11.47 10.71 -1.11
C LEU A 22 -11.83 10.36 -2.56
N VAL A 23 -11.77 9.07 -2.88
CA VAL A 23 -11.98 8.56 -4.24
C VAL A 23 -13.37 7.92 -4.30
N PHE A 24 -14.19 8.39 -5.24
CA PHE A 24 -15.50 7.83 -5.50
C PHE A 24 -15.49 7.13 -6.86
N GLY A 25 -16.11 5.97 -6.92
CA GLY A 25 -16.24 5.19 -8.15
C GLY A 25 -17.29 5.73 -9.10
N ARG A 26 -17.39 5.08 -10.26
CA ARG A 26 -18.46 5.35 -11.21
C ARG A 26 -19.82 4.96 -10.62
N GLU A 27 -20.89 5.63 -11.04
CA GLU A 27 -22.24 5.38 -10.52
C GLU A 27 -22.76 3.97 -10.85
N ASP A 28 -22.41 3.46 -12.04
CA ASP A 28 -22.86 2.16 -12.54
C ASP A 28 -21.99 1.00 -12.05
N SER A 29 -20.67 1.20 -11.96
CA SER A 29 -19.71 0.11 -11.74
C SER A 29 -18.83 0.26 -10.50
N GLY A 30 -18.92 1.38 -9.78
CA GLY A 30 -18.04 1.68 -8.64
C GLY A 30 -16.57 1.83 -9.04
N LEU A 31 -15.68 1.55 -8.08
CA LEU A 31 -14.24 1.46 -8.30
C LEU A 31 -13.87 0.03 -8.69
N ASN A 32 -12.97 -0.12 -9.65
CA ASN A 32 -12.44 -1.43 -10.00
C ASN A 32 -11.42 -1.91 -8.95
N ASN A 33 -11.03 -3.19 -9.04
CA ASN A 33 -10.12 -3.79 -8.07
C ASN A 33 -8.72 -3.16 -8.07
N GLU A 34 -8.27 -2.58 -9.17
CA GLU A 34 -6.96 -1.92 -9.28
C GLU A 34 -7.02 -0.56 -8.58
N GLU A 35 -8.08 0.22 -8.80
CA GLU A 35 -8.34 1.49 -8.13
C GLU A 35 -8.51 1.31 -6.61
N LEU A 36 -9.24 0.27 -6.18
CA LEU A 36 -9.40 -0.07 -4.76
C LEU A 36 -8.06 -0.40 -4.10
N GLN A 37 -7.11 -0.99 -4.82
CA GLN A 37 -5.79 -1.33 -4.28
C GLN A 37 -4.90 -0.11 -4.04
N LEU A 38 -5.18 1.01 -4.70
CA LEU A 38 -4.45 2.27 -4.49
C LEU A 38 -4.90 3.00 -3.21
N CYS A 39 -6.09 2.66 -2.69
CA CYS A 39 -6.66 3.27 -1.50
C CYS A 39 -6.18 2.58 -0.21
N GLN A 40 -5.74 3.35 0.77
CA GLN A 40 -5.30 2.82 2.08
C GLN A 40 -6.47 2.34 2.93
N TYR A 41 -7.64 2.98 2.76
CA TYR A 41 -8.87 2.64 3.46
C TYR A 41 -10.02 2.52 2.47
N HIS A 42 -10.92 1.59 2.77
CA HIS A 42 -12.23 1.50 2.10
C HIS A 42 -13.31 1.93 3.07
N VAL A 43 -14.15 2.84 2.61
CA VAL A 43 -15.28 3.37 3.38
C VAL A 43 -16.56 2.73 2.86
N GLN A 44 -17.38 2.22 3.77
CA GLN A 44 -18.71 1.71 3.47
C GLN A 44 -19.73 2.55 4.23
N ILE A 45 -20.66 3.16 3.50
CA ILE A 45 -21.83 3.80 4.10
C ILE A 45 -22.81 2.68 4.47
N PRO A 46 -23.24 2.57 5.74
CA PRO A 46 -24.26 1.60 6.12
C PRO A 46 -25.56 1.84 5.35
N THR A 47 -26.02 0.83 4.63
CA THR A 47 -27.23 0.84 3.80
C THR A 47 -28.07 -0.40 4.09
N SER A 48 -29.33 -0.41 3.62
CA SER A 48 -30.17 -1.59 3.74
C SER A 48 -29.54 -2.77 2.98
N PRO A 49 -29.53 -4.00 3.53
CA PRO A 49 -29.06 -5.19 2.81
C PRO A 49 -29.80 -5.42 1.48
N GLU A 50 -31.05 -4.96 1.37
CA GLU A 50 -31.89 -5.10 0.17
C GLU A 50 -31.55 -4.10 -0.93
N CYS A 51 -30.90 -2.98 -0.58
CA CYS A 51 -30.48 -1.94 -1.51
C CYS A 51 -29.18 -1.31 -0.99
N SER A 52 -28.06 -1.98 -1.29
CA SER A 52 -26.76 -1.62 -0.74
C SER A 52 -26.06 -0.50 -1.51
N SER A 53 -26.49 -0.23 -2.75
CA SER A 53 -25.90 0.77 -3.63
C SER A 53 -26.61 2.12 -3.49
N LEU A 54 -25.85 3.15 -3.15
CA LEU A 54 -26.30 4.53 -3.21
C LEU A 54 -25.94 5.12 -4.57
N ASN A 55 -26.76 6.04 -5.06
CA ASN A 55 -26.33 6.89 -6.17
C ASN A 55 -25.08 7.69 -5.75
N LEU A 56 -24.25 8.05 -6.73
CA LEU A 56 -22.97 8.71 -6.48
C LEU A 56 -23.13 10.01 -5.69
N SER A 57 -24.12 10.83 -6.05
CA SER A 57 -24.36 12.12 -5.39
C SER A 57 -24.72 11.98 -3.90
N ALA A 58 -25.48 10.94 -3.54
CA ALA A 58 -25.88 10.64 -2.18
C ALA A 58 -24.69 10.13 -1.36
N ALA A 59 -23.86 9.26 -1.95
CA ALA A 59 -22.62 8.82 -1.31
C ALA A 59 -21.69 10.02 -1.00
N VAL A 60 -21.50 10.92 -1.97
CA VAL A 60 -20.70 12.16 -1.77
C VAL A 60 -21.33 13.04 -0.70
N MET A 61 -22.66 13.22 -0.72
CA MET A 61 -23.37 14.04 0.27
C MET A 61 -23.20 13.49 1.69
N VAL A 62 -23.35 12.19 1.90
CA VAL A 62 -23.19 11.56 3.23
C VAL A 62 -21.76 11.74 3.75
N ILE A 63 -20.74 11.45 2.93
CA ILE A 63 -19.35 11.59 3.36
C ILE A 63 -18.99 13.04 3.66
N THR A 64 -19.41 13.98 2.81
CA THR A 64 -19.15 15.42 3.04
C THR A 64 -19.92 15.96 4.24
N TYR A 65 -21.11 15.42 4.52
CA TYR A 65 -21.87 15.74 5.73
C TYR A 65 -21.13 15.27 6.99
N GLU A 66 -20.62 14.03 7.03
CA GLU A 66 -19.85 13.54 8.18
C GLU A 66 -18.57 14.38 8.40
N LEU A 67 -17.89 14.78 7.32
CA LEU A 67 -16.76 15.72 7.41
C LEU A 67 -17.18 17.08 7.98
N ALA A 68 -18.29 17.65 7.51
CA ALA A 68 -18.78 18.94 7.98
C ALA A 68 -19.24 18.88 9.44
N LYS A 69 -19.89 17.78 9.85
CA LYS A 69 -20.25 17.48 11.24
C LYS A 69 -18.99 17.43 12.09
N ARG A 70 -17.99 16.64 11.70
CA ARG A 70 -16.71 16.55 12.42
C ARG A 70 -15.97 17.88 12.52
N ALA A 71 -16.03 18.70 11.46
CA ALA A 71 -15.44 20.04 11.42
C ALA A 71 -16.03 21.00 12.45
N ARG A 72 -17.31 20.82 12.83
CA ARG A 72 -17.99 21.64 13.83
C ARG A 72 -17.66 21.21 15.26
N HIS A 73 -17.42 19.92 15.48
CA HIS A 73 -17.03 19.36 16.78
C HIS A 73 -15.50 19.45 17.04
N ARG A 74 -14.87 20.60 16.73
CA ARG A 74 -13.42 20.82 16.86
C ARG A 74 -12.86 20.63 18.28
N GLU A 75 -13.71 20.66 19.29
CA GLU A 75 -13.32 20.60 20.71
C GLU A 75 -13.06 19.17 21.21
N ASP A 76 -13.57 18.15 20.51
CA ASP A 76 -13.22 16.77 20.81
C ASP A 76 -11.87 16.45 20.16
N ALA A 77 -10.80 16.62 20.93
CA ALA A 77 -9.50 16.07 20.60
C ALA A 77 -9.66 14.56 20.42
N VAL A 78 -9.68 14.10 19.16
CA VAL A 78 -9.49 12.68 18.87
C VAL A 78 -8.17 12.32 19.54
N LYS A 79 -8.27 11.49 20.59
CA LYS A 79 -7.09 10.94 21.25
C LYS A 79 -6.37 10.12 20.19
N LEU A 80 -5.23 10.64 19.74
CA LEU A 80 -4.27 9.88 18.96
C LEU A 80 -3.96 8.61 19.76
N PRO A 81 -4.02 7.42 19.15
CA PRO A 81 -3.26 6.28 19.66
C PRO A 81 -1.80 6.74 19.79
N GLU A 82 -1.16 6.50 20.94
CA GLU A 82 0.23 6.91 21.20
C GLU A 82 1.20 6.37 20.13
N ASP A 83 0.84 5.27 19.45
CA ASP A 83 1.62 4.62 18.40
C ASP A 83 1.71 5.38 17.06
N ASP A 84 0.93 6.46 16.85
CA ASP A 84 0.97 7.26 15.61
C ASP A 84 1.98 8.43 15.66
N PHE A 85 2.70 8.60 16.77
CA PHE A 85 3.81 9.57 16.90
C PHE A 85 5.09 9.03 16.26
N TRP A 86 5.07 8.86 14.95
CA TRP A 86 6.30 8.85 14.16
C TRP A 86 6.48 10.27 13.62
N ASP A 87 7.50 10.98 14.11
CA ASP A 87 7.88 12.36 13.70
C ASP A 87 8.31 12.47 12.21
N GLN A 88 8.01 11.45 11.39
CA GLN A 88 8.45 11.32 10.02
C GLN A 88 7.29 11.38 9.03
N GLU A 89 7.54 12.07 7.92
CA GLU A 89 6.59 12.18 6.82
C GLU A 89 6.31 10.80 6.22
N ARG A 90 5.04 10.51 5.96
CA ARG A 90 4.62 9.25 5.34
C ARG A 90 5.02 9.25 3.87
N ALA A 91 5.47 8.11 3.36
CA ALA A 91 5.80 8.00 1.94
C ALA A 91 4.58 8.33 1.07
N THR A 92 4.77 9.18 0.06
CA THR A 92 3.74 9.56 -0.89
C THR A 92 3.28 8.38 -1.75
N ALA A 93 2.12 8.49 -2.39
CA ALA A 93 1.65 7.45 -3.30
C ALA A 93 2.66 7.17 -4.44
N ASP A 94 3.29 8.21 -5.00
CA ASP A 94 4.30 8.06 -6.06
C ASP A 94 5.56 7.33 -5.55
N GLU A 95 6.02 7.64 -4.33
CA GLU A 95 7.16 6.94 -3.73
C GLU A 95 6.87 5.45 -3.47
N ASN A 96 5.65 5.15 -3.01
CA ASN A 96 5.19 3.77 -2.85
C ASN A 96 5.18 3.03 -4.19
N GLU A 97 4.67 3.64 -5.27
CA GLU A 97 4.68 3.03 -6.61
C GLU A 97 6.11 2.76 -7.12
N ARG A 98 7.03 3.72 -6.94
CA ARG A 98 8.44 3.54 -7.29
C ARG A 98 9.09 2.40 -6.49
N PHE A 99 8.74 2.27 -5.22
CA PHE A 99 9.19 1.16 -4.39
C PHE A 99 8.63 -0.17 -4.88
N PHE A 100 7.34 -0.28 -5.16
CA PHE A 100 6.74 -1.52 -5.65
C PHE A 100 7.34 -1.95 -6.98
N ALA A 101 7.58 -1.01 -7.90
CA ALA A 101 8.27 -1.29 -9.16
C ALA A 101 9.70 -1.80 -8.92
N HIS A 102 10.44 -1.20 -7.99
CA HIS A 102 11.79 -1.64 -7.64
C HIS A 102 11.79 -3.03 -6.99
N LEU A 103 10.86 -3.27 -6.07
CA LEU A 103 10.69 -4.56 -5.39
C LEU A 103 10.37 -5.67 -6.38
N GLU A 104 9.42 -5.44 -7.29
CA GLU A 104 9.05 -6.39 -8.34
C GLU A 104 10.24 -6.73 -9.24
N LYS A 105 10.95 -5.70 -9.72
CA LYS A 105 12.16 -5.88 -10.54
C LYS A 105 13.19 -6.77 -9.84
N VAL A 106 13.47 -6.52 -8.57
CA VAL A 106 14.43 -7.34 -7.80
C VAL A 106 13.89 -8.75 -7.57
N MET A 107 12.62 -8.93 -7.24
CA MET A 107 12.01 -10.25 -7.07
C MET A 107 12.04 -11.09 -8.36
N ILE A 108 11.91 -10.47 -9.53
CA ILE A 108 12.08 -11.12 -10.83
C ILE A 108 13.55 -11.50 -11.05
N ALA A 109 14.48 -10.59 -10.72
CA ALA A 109 15.91 -10.82 -10.88
C ALA A 109 16.40 -12.00 -10.03
N ILE A 110 15.94 -12.13 -8.78
CA ILE A 110 16.25 -13.27 -7.90
C ILE A 110 15.39 -14.52 -8.19
N ARG A 111 14.59 -14.53 -9.26
CA ARG A 111 13.72 -15.65 -9.66
C ARG A 111 12.64 -16.03 -8.64
N PHE A 112 12.27 -15.12 -7.73
CA PHE A 112 11.18 -15.32 -6.78
C PHE A 112 9.81 -14.99 -7.40
N HIS A 113 9.75 -13.98 -8.28
CA HIS A 113 8.55 -13.61 -9.01
C HIS A 113 8.67 -13.99 -10.49
N ASP A 114 7.71 -14.75 -10.99
CA ASP A 114 7.58 -15.10 -12.40
C ASP A 114 6.49 -14.25 -13.06
N PRO A 115 6.82 -13.31 -13.97
CA PRO A 115 5.84 -12.48 -14.66
C PRO A 115 4.86 -13.26 -15.53
N ASP A 116 5.25 -14.44 -16.02
CA ASP A 116 4.41 -15.31 -16.84
C ASP A 116 3.41 -16.10 -15.97
N ASN A 117 3.67 -16.21 -14.66
CA ASN A 117 2.78 -16.81 -13.68
C ASN A 117 2.76 -16.01 -12.36
N PRO A 118 2.22 -14.78 -12.37
CA PRO A 118 2.42 -13.82 -11.30
C PRO A 118 1.61 -14.13 -10.03
N ARG A 119 0.60 -15.02 -10.13
CA ARG A 119 -0.39 -15.31 -9.10
C ARG A 119 -0.99 -13.99 -8.55
N GLN A 120 -0.87 -13.74 -7.24
CA GLN A 120 -1.31 -12.51 -6.58
C GLN A 120 -0.17 -11.87 -5.77
N LEU A 121 1.09 -12.14 -6.11
CA LEU A 121 2.22 -11.75 -5.27
C LEU A 121 2.29 -10.23 -5.07
N MET A 122 2.34 -9.46 -6.16
CA MET A 122 2.43 -8.00 -6.08
C MET A 122 1.19 -7.37 -5.44
N GLN A 123 0.00 -7.91 -5.69
CA GLN A 123 -1.22 -7.49 -5.00
C GLN A 123 -1.12 -7.67 -3.49
N ARG A 124 -0.53 -8.79 -3.02
CA ARG A 124 -0.32 -9.05 -1.59
C ARG A 124 0.77 -8.15 -0.99
N MET A 125 1.85 -7.88 -1.74
CA MET A 125 2.89 -6.93 -1.32
C MET A 125 2.32 -5.51 -1.15
N ARG A 126 1.56 -5.03 -2.14
CA ARG A 126 0.88 -3.73 -2.10
C ARG A 126 -0.05 -3.63 -0.89
N ARG A 127 -0.85 -4.67 -0.62
CA ARG A 127 -1.71 -4.73 0.58
C ARG A 127 -0.95 -4.81 1.90
N LEU A 128 0.22 -5.45 1.93
CA LEU A 128 1.05 -5.51 3.14
C LEU A 128 1.58 -4.12 3.49
N PHE A 129 2.29 -3.51 2.55
CA PHE A 129 2.94 -2.22 2.77
C PHE A 129 1.96 -1.04 2.85
N GLY A 130 0.84 -1.11 2.12
CA GLY A 130 -0.24 -0.13 2.24
C GLY A 130 -0.90 -0.10 3.62
N ARG A 131 -0.92 -1.22 4.35
CA ARG A 131 -1.43 -1.29 5.73
C ARG A 131 -0.44 -0.75 6.76
N ILE A 132 0.86 -0.98 6.54
CA ILE A 132 1.94 -0.54 7.43
C ILE A 132 2.09 0.99 7.38
N ARG A 133 1.76 1.61 6.24
CA ARG A 133 1.90 3.06 5.99
C ARG A 133 3.34 3.54 6.21
N ILE A 134 4.27 2.91 5.49
CA ILE A 134 5.70 3.16 5.60
C ILE A 134 6.03 4.67 5.53
N ASP A 135 6.93 5.12 6.39
CA ASP A 135 7.49 6.48 6.31
C ASP A 135 8.60 6.61 5.24
N VAL A 136 9.04 7.83 4.96
CA VAL A 136 10.08 8.07 3.95
C VAL A 136 11.43 7.42 4.33
N MET A 137 11.81 7.35 5.61
CA MET A 137 13.08 6.75 6.04
C MET A 137 13.06 5.23 5.93
N GLU A 138 12.03 4.58 6.44
CA GLU A 138 11.80 3.14 6.30
C GLU A 138 11.77 2.74 4.82
N MET A 139 11.10 3.54 3.98
CA MET A 139 11.08 3.33 2.53
C MET A 139 12.48 3.40 1.92
N ASN A 140 13.29 4.37 2.33
CA ASN A 140 14.67 4.52 1.88
C ASN A 140 15.55 3.33 2.32
N ILE A 141 15.35 2.82 3.54
CA ILE A 141 16.04 1.61 4.02
C ILE A 141 15.68 0.41 3.14
N LEU A 142 14.39 0.19 2.88
CA LEU A 142 13.93 -0.91 2.03
C LEU A 142 14.48 -0.80 0.61
N ARG A 143 14.44 0.39 0.00
CA ARG A 143 15.04 0.63 -1.33
C ARG A 143 16.56 0.50 -1.33
N GLY A 144 17.23 0.81 -0.22
CA GLY A 144 18.65 0.57 -0.02
C GLY A 144 19.01 -0.92 -0.03
N ILE A 145 18.23 -1.74 0.68
CA ILE A 145 18.35 -3.21 0.65
C ILE A 145 18.18 -3.74 -0.77
N LEU A 146 17.13 -3.30 -1.48
CA LEU A 146 16.88 -3.70 -2.87
C LEU A 146 18.02 -3.30 -3.82
N SER A 147 18.54 -2.08 -3.67
CA SER A 147 19.69 -1.60 -4.45
C SER A 147 20.94 -2.45 -4.21
N ASN A 148 21.20 -2.84 -2.96
CA ASN A 148 22.33 -3.68 -2.60
C ASN A 148 22.21 -5.10 -3.19
N ILE A 149 21.00 -5.67 -3.14
CA ILE A 149 20.68 -6.94 -3.80
C ILE A 149 20.92 -6.82 -5.31
N GLU A 150 20.41 -5.77 -5.97
CA GLU A 150 20.59 -5.57 -7.41
C GLU A 150 22.08 -5.45 -7.79
N TRP A 151 22.87 -4.75 -6.98
CA TRP A 151 24.31 -4.64 -7.18
C TRP A 151 24.99 -6.02 -7.14
N HIS A 152 24.72 -6.82 -6.11
CA HIS A 152 25.29 -8.15 -5.98
C HIS A 152 24.84 -9.15 -7.06
N ILE A 153 23.61 -9.03 -7.57
CA ILE A 153 23.14 -9.84 -8.70
C ILE A 153 24.00 -9.53 -9.93
N LYS A 154 24.19 -8.25 -10.29
CA LYS A 154 24.98 -7.86 -11.47
C LYS A 154 26.43 -8.34 -11.36
N THR A 155 27.05 -8.17 -10.20
CA THR A 155 28.43 -8.64 -9.96
C THR A 155 28.54 -10.17 -9.91
N ARG A 156 27.45 -10.90 -9.57
CA ARG A 156 27.39 -12.36 -9.66
C ARG A 156 27.06 -12.88 -11.06
N GLU A 157 26.28 -12.17 -11.87
CA GLU A 157 26.07 -12.52 -13.29
C GLU A 157 27.40 -12.48 -14.05
N GLU A 158 28.29 -11.54 -13.70
CA GLU A 158 29.69 -11.54 -14.14
C GLU A 158 30.49 -12.78 -13.66
N ARG A 159 29.97 -13.55 -12.70
CA ARG A 159 30.56 -14.75 -12.09
C ARG A 159 29.76 -16.06 -12.26
N LYS A 160 28.76 -16.10 -13.16
CA LYS A 160 27.83 -17.22 -13.48
C LYS A 160 26.55 -17.28 -12.63
N VAL A 161 25.46 -17.58 -13.32
CA VAL A 161 24.09 -17.63 -12.79
C VAL A 161 23.68 -19.08 -12.51
N PRO A 162 23.21 -19.41 -11.30
CA PRO A 162 22.69 -20.73 -11.00
C PRO A 162 21.31 -20.97 -11.66
N PRO A 163 20.95 -22.23 -11.95
CA PRO A 163 19.71 -22.56 -12.65
C PRO A 163 18.45 -22.22 -11.82
N ARG A 164 17.36 -21.88 -12.52
CA ARG A 164 16.05 -21.56 -11.91
C ARG A 164 15.55 -22.72 -11.04
N GLY A 165 15.08 -22.40 -9.82
CA GLY A 165 14.44 -23.36 -8.92
C GLY A 165 15.39 -24.16 -8.02
N ALA A 166 16.68 -23.80 -7.98
CA ALA A 166 17.63 -24.41 -7.06
C ALA A 166 17.22 -24.16 -5.60
N THR A 167 17.18 -25.22 -4.79
CA THR A 167 16.94 -25.10 -3.35
C THR A 167 18.15 -24.43 -2.67
N ILE A 168 17.95 -23.89 -1.46
CA ILE A 168 19.02 -23.28 -0.67
C ILE A 168 20.18 -24.28 -0.49
N GLU A 169 19.88 -25.57 -0.26
CA GLU A 169 20.91 -26.61 -0.15
C GLU A 169 21.70 -26.82 -1.46
N GLN A 170 21.03 -26.75 -2.61
CA GLN A 170 21.68 -26.89 -3.93
C GLN A 170 22.61 -25.71 -4.24
N LEU A 171 22.25 -24.50 -3.80
CA LEU A 171 23.08 -23.31 -3.96
C LEU A 171 24.28 -23.32 -3.00
N GLU A 172 24.09 -23.82 -1.78
CA GLU A 172 25.17 -23.97 -0.79
C GLU A 172 26.17 -25.06 -1.19
N GLU A 173 25.71 -26.19 -1.77
CA GLU A 173 26.59 -27.25 -2.30
C GLU A 173 27.44 -26.79 -3.49
N GLU A 174 26.91 -25.97 -4.40
CA GLU A 174 27.70 -25.41 -5.50
C GLU A 174 28.72 -24.38 -5.00
N MET A 175 28.37 -23.56 -4.02
CA MET A 175 29.27 -22.56 -3.43
C MET A 175 30.39 -23.17 -2.57
N SER A 176 30.20 -24.39 -2.04
CA SER A 176 31.21 -25.08 -1.22
C SER A 176 32.21 -25.91 -2.04
N LYS A 177 32.03 -26.01 -3.36
CA LYS A 177 32.91 -26.77 -4.27
C LYS A 177 33.99 -25.91 -4.95
N GLU A 178 34.01 -24.60 -4.67
CA GLU A 178 35.06 -23.64 -5.06
C GLU A 178 35.98 -23.30 -3.87
#